data_AF-A0A090X336-F1
#
_entry.id   AF-A0A090X336-F1
#
_cell.length_a   1.000
_cell.length_b   1.000
_cell.length_c   1.000
_cell.angle_alpha   90.00
_cell.angle_beta   90.00
_cell.angle_gamma   90.00
#
_symmetry.space_group_name_H-M   'P 1'
#
loop_
_entity.id
_entity.type
_entity.pdbx_description
1 polymer ?
#
loop_
_entity_poly.entity_id
_entity_poly.type
_entity_poly.pdbx_seq_one_letter_code
_entity_poly.pdbx_strand_id
1 'polypeptide(L)' 'MKAKVTGIGGVFFKCEDVAATKAWYQEHLGLPVDDYGCTFWTGPTEEKASQQWSPFKKDSTYFNPGNQEFMINYRWMIL' A
#
# COMPACT_ATOMS: atom_id res chain seq x y z
N MET A 1 27.64 4.91 3.27
CA MET A 1 26.52 5.70 2.68
C MET A 1 25.31 5.54 3.57
N LYS A 2 24.58 6.64 3.87
CA LYS A 2 23.45 6.63 4.82
C LYS A 2 22.14 6.60 4.03
N ALA A 3 21.38 5.53 4.17
CA ALA A 3 20.02 5.42 3.65
C ALA A 3 19.15 6.58 4.18
N LYS A 4 18.39 7.22 3.28
CA LYS A 4 17.38 8.23 3.65
C LYS A 4 16.00 7.80 3.18
N VAL A 5 14.98 8.16 3.94
CA VAL A 5 13.58 8.04 3.53
C VAL A 5 13.31 8.99 2.38
N THR A 6 12.73 8.47 1.30
CA THR A 6 12.44 9.22 0.07
C THR A 6 10.94 9.33 -0.23
N GLY A 7 10.11 8.70 0.59
CA GLY A 7 8.66 8.83 0.52
C GLY A 7 7.92 7.73 1.27
N ILE A 8 6.59 7.73 1.15
CA ILE A 8 5.75 6.63 1.60
C ILE A 8 5.91 5.47 0.60
N GLY A 9 6.26 4.30 1.11
CA GLY A 9 6.33 3.07 0.32
C GLY A 9 4.97 2.38 0.21
N GLY A 10 4.09 2.58 1.19
CA GLY A 10 2.78 1.97 1.19
C GLY A 10 1.90 2.36 2.36
N VAL A 11 0.59 2.33 2.10
CA VAL A 11 -0.50 2.48 3.06
C VAL A 11 -1.25 1.16 3.07
N PHE A 12 -1.29 0.54 4.25
CA PHE A 12 -1.95 -0.73 4.50
C PHE A 12 -3.01 -0.51 5.55
N PHE A 13 -4.21 -1.04 5.35
CA PHE A 13 -5.33 -0.78 6.24
C PHE A 13 -6.28 -1.95 6.32
N LYS A 14 -6.93 -2.11 7.46
CA LYS A 14 -7.93 -3.15 7.69
C LYS A 14 -9.31 -2.72 7.20
N CYS A 15 -10.09 -3.68 6.72
CA CYS A 15 -11.47 -3.49 6.30
C CYS A 15 -12.28 -4.78 6.51
N GLU A 16 -13.61 -4.66 6.54
CA GLU A 16 -14.53 -5.79 6.73
C GLU A 16 -14.52 -6.73 5.52
N ASP A 17 -14.58 -6.16 4.32
CA ASP A 17 -14.63 -6.90 3.06
C ASP A 17 -13.59 -6.35 2.07
N VAL A 18 -12.48 -7.08 1.95
CA VAL A 18 -11.38 -6.76 1.04
C VAL A 18 -11.83 -6.79 -0.43
N ALA A 19 -12.69 -7.75 -0.80
CA ALA A 19 -13.12 -7.89 -2.18
C ALA A 19 -14.06 -6.75 -2.58
N ALA A 20 -15.06 -6.45 -1.74
CA ALA A 20 -15.96 -5.33 -1.96
C ALA A 20 -15.22 -3.99 -1.97
N THR A 21 -14.25 -3.79 -1.07
CA THR A 21 -13.43 -2.57 -1.02
C THR A 21 -12.62 -2.38 -2.31
N LYS A 22 -11.95 -3.44 -2.79
CA LYS A 22 -11.19 -3.38 -4.06
C LYS A 22 -12.11 -3.13 -5.26
N ALA A 23 -13.26 -3.81 -5.33
CA ALA A 23 -14.24 -3.61 -6.39
C ALA A 23 -14.76 -2.17 -6.43
N TRP A 24 -15.08 -1.60 -5.26
CA TRP A 24 -15.52 -0.20 -5.16
C TRP A 24 -14.44 0.77 -5.65
N TYR A 25 -13.17 0.56 -5.27
CA TYR A 25 -12.07 1.39 -5.77
C TYR A 25 -11.87 1.28 -7.29
N GLN A 26 -12.02 0.08 -7.84
CA GLN A 26 -11.94 -0.11 -9.28
C GLN A 26 -13.08 0.61 -10.00
N GLU A 27 -14.31 0.43 -9.53
CA GLU A 27 -15.52 0.99 -10.16
C GLU A 27 -15.57 2.52 -10.08
N HIS A 28 -15.32 3.08 -8.90
CA HIS A 28 -15.58 4.50 -8.65
C HIS A 28 -14.33 5.38 -8.76
N LEU A 29 -13.15 4.83 -8.54
CA LEU A 29 -11.89 5.59 -8.62
C LEU A 29 -11.02 5.18 -9.81
N GLY A 30 -11.38 4.11 -10.53
CA GLY A 30 -10.58 3.60 -11.64
C GLY A 30 -9.22 3.06 -11.21
N LEU A 31 -9.07 2.67 -9.93
CA LEU A 31 -7.79 2.14 -9.45
C LEU A 31 -7.50 0.78 -10.10
N PRO A 32 -6.28 0.56 -10.64
CA PRO A 32 -5.88 -0.73 -11.22
C PRO A 32 -5.59 -1.72 -10.09
N VAL A 33 -6.66 -2.28 -9.50
CA VAL A 33 -6.53 -3.20 -8.37
C VAL A 33 -6.18 -4.62 -8.80
N ASP A 34 -5.32 -5.27 -8.02
CA ASP A 34 -4.94 -6.68 -8.14
C ASP A 34 -5.20 -7.44 -6.84
N ASP A 35 -4.62 -8.62 -6.69
CA ASP A 35 -4.76 -9.45 -5.48
C ASP A 35 -4.31 -8.72 -4.20
N TYR A 36 -3.34 -7.81 -4.31
CA TYR A 36 -2.69 -7.09 -3.22
C TYR A 36 -3.18 -5.65 -3.02
N GLY A 37 -4.17 -5.19 -3.79
CA GLY A 37 -4.67 -3.82 -3.74
C GLY A 37 -4.24 -3.05 -4.97
N CYS A 38 -3.62 -1.89 -4.85
CA CYS A 38 -3.19 -1.08 -5.99
C CYS A 38 -1.75 -0.60 -5.79
N THR A 39 -0.94 -0.67 -6.85
CA THR A 39 0.42 -0.10 -6.85
C THR A 39 0.47 1.13 -7.75
N PHE A 40 0.76 2.28 -7.14
CA PHE A 40 1.02 3.52 -7.87
C PHE A 40 2.49 3.59 -8.24
N TRP A 41 2.79 3.63 -9.54
CA TRP A 41 4.14 3.76 -10.05
C TRP A 41 4.42 5.22 -10.44
N THR A 42 5.59 5.73 -10.06
CA THR A 42 6.06 7.07 -10.40
C THR A 42 7.45 6.99 -11.03
N GLY A 43 7.64 7.65 -12.19
CA GLY A 43 8.95 7.81 -12.86
C GLY A 43 8.92 7.53 -14.38
N PRO A 44 9.74 8.24 -15.19
CA PRO A 44 9.81 8.06 -16.66
C PRO A 44 10.73 6.92 -17.14
N THR A 45 11.67 6.44 -16.31
CA THR A 45 12.61 5.34 -16.61
C THR A 45 12.91 4.51 -15.35
N GLU A 46 13.71 3.44 -15.45
CA GLU A 46 13.93 2.31 -14.50
C GLU A 46 14.20 2.64 -13.00
N GLU A 47 14.28 3.90 -12.60
CA GLU A 47 14.23 4.36 -11.20
C GLU A 47 12.78 4.40 -10.67
N LYS A 48 12.10 3.26 -10.75
CA LYS A 48 10.68 3.13 -10.44
C LYS A 48 10.44 3.25 -8.93
N ALA A 49 9.99 4.42 -8.49
CA ALA A 49 9.38 4.57 -7.17
C ALA A 49 7.94 4.06 -7.24
N SER A 50 7.57 3.17 -6.31
CA SER A 50 6.17 2.73 -6.15
C SER A 50 5.62 3.05 -4.78
N GLN A 51 4.31 3.23 -4.71
CA GLN A 51 3.54 3.31 -3.48
C GLN A 51 2.44 2.26 -3.50
N GLN A 52 2.37 1.44 -2.46
CA GLN A 52 1.33 0.43 -2.30
C GLN A 52 0.10 1.00 -1.59
N TRP A 53 -1.09 0.62 -2.03
CA TRP A 53 -2.36 0.84 -1.35
C TRP A 53 -3.05 -0.49 -1.17
N SER A 54 -3.13 -1.00 0.06
CA SER A 54 -3.49 -2.40 0.30
C SER A 54 -4.50 -2.58 1.43
N PRO A 55 -5.73 -3.04 1.11
CA PRO A 55 -6.69 -3.46 2.12
C PRO A 55 -6.37 -4.86 2.67
N PHE A 56 -6.56 -5.04 3.97
CA PHE A 56 -6.41 -6.28 4.71
C PHE A 56 -7.74 -6.64 5.37
N LYS A 57 -7.92 -7.93 5.67
CA LYS A 57 -9.04 -8.36 6.51
C LYS A 57 -8.93 -7.75 7.90
N LYS A 58 -10.07 -7.40 8.50
CA LYS A 58 -10.16 -6.85 9.86
C LYS A 58 -9.47 -7.71 10.93
N ASP A 59 -9.58 -9.02 10.79
CA ASP A 59 -8.98 -10.02 11.68
C ASP A 59 -7.52 -10.37 11.33
N SER A 60 -6.91 -9.68 10.36
CA SER A 60 -5.53 -9.95 9.98
C SER A 60 -4.55 -9.72 11.13
N THR A 61 -3.69 -10.71 11.35
CA THR A 61 -2.59 -10.68 12.31
C THR A 61 -1.32 -10.02 11.76
N TYR A 62 -1.35 -9.53 10.51
CA TYR A 62 -0.20 -8.90 9.86
C TYR A 62 0.28 -7.61 10.57
N PHE A 63 -0.59 -7.00 11.38
CA PHE A 63 -0.34 -5.74 12.10
C PHE A 63 0.12 -5.98 13.55
N ASN A 64 0.35 -7.24 13.94
CA ASN A 64 0.73 -7.61 15.30
C ASN A 64 2.09 -6.97 15.71
N PRO A 65 2.29 -6.71 17.02
CA PRO A 65 1.45 -7.11 18.15
C PRO A 65 0.31 -6.13 18.51
N GLY A 66 0.04 -5.11 17.70
CA GLY A 66 -0.95 -4.08 18.05
C GLY A 66 -2.32 -4.23 17.39
N ASN A 67 -3.23 -3.32 17.79
CA ASN A 67 -4.59 -3.23 17.29
C ASN A 67 -4.76 -2.08 16.27
N GLN A 68 -3.70 -1.76 15.53
CA GLN A 68 -3.75 -0.66 14.56
C GLN A 68 -4.60 -1.06 13.34
N GLU A 69 -5.49 -0.16 12.97
CA GLU A 69 -6.28 -0.28 11.73
C GLU A 69 -5.47 0.10 10.48
N PHE A 70 -4.34 0.79 10.68
CA PHE A 70 -3.48 1.30 9.61
C PHE A 70 -2.00 1.04 9.89
N MET A 71 -1.25 0.80 8.83
CA MET A 71 0.20 0.69 8.82
C MET A 71 0.72 1.49 7.64
N ILE A 72 1.77 2.28 7.87
CA ILE A 72 2.44 3.07 6.84
C ILE A 72 3.88 2.59 6.81
N ASN A 73 4.38 2.21 5.63
CA ASN A 73 5.80 1.96 5.44
C ASN A 73 6.44 3.06 4.59
N TYR A 74 7.76 3.18 4.68
CA TYR A 74 8.53 4.22 4.00
C TYR A 74 9.50 3.60 3.01
N ARG A 75 9.58 4.20 1.82
CA ARG A 75 10.61 3.87 0.83
C ARG A 75 11.89 4.61 1.20
N TRP A 76 13.02 3.94 1.00
CA TRP A 76 14.34 4.50 1.22
C TRP A 76 15.25 4.21 0.03
N MET A 77 16.26 5.05 -0.16
CA MET A 77 17.30 4.84 -1.16
C MET A 77 18.67 4.97 -0.51
N ILE A 78 19.64 4.22 -1.03
CA ILE A 78 21.05 4.45 -0.75
C ILE A 78 21.48 5.61 -1.64
N LEU A 79 21.79 6.74 -1.01
CA LEU A 79 22.41 7.90 -1.65
C LEU A 79 23.93 7.75 -1.67
#